data_AF-A0A508TFK5-F1
#
_entry.id   AF-A0A508TFK5-F1
#
_cell.length_a   1.000
_cell.length_b   1.000
_cell.length_c   1.000
_cell.angle_alpha   90.00
_cell.angle_beta   90.00
_cell.angle_gamma   90.00
#
_symmetry.space_group_name_H-M   'P 1'
#
loop_
_entity.id
_entity.type
_entity.pdbx_description
1 polymer ?
#
loop_
_entity_poly.entity_id
_entity_poly.type
_entity_poly.pdbx_seq_one_letter_code
_entity_poly.pdbx_strand_id
1 'polypeptide(L)' 'MSAFRFAIVDDQRIIEPTGQPVEDRDQAIAVAKRLAIDLAETRQEYLGRGCFVSVIGNDAREIHRESIDSAEKSS' A
#
# COMPACT_ATOMS: atom_id res chain seq x y z
N MET A 1 2.39 21.53 0.37
CA MET A 1 2.89 20.34 -0.32
C MET A 1 2.04 19.17 0.11
N SER A 2 1.32 18.58 -0.84
CA SER A 2 0.33 17.54 -0.57
C SER A 2 0.98 16.19 -0.80
N ALA A 3 1.11 15.39 0.25
CA ALA A 3 1.86 14.14 0.21
C ALA A 3 0.90 12.95 0.35
N PHE A 4 0.93 12.06 -0.63
CA PHE A 4 0.28 10.76 -0.59
C PHE A 4 0.97 9.90 0.46
N ARG A 5 0.18 9.31 1.36
CA ARG A 5 0.66 8.44 2.43
C ARG A 5 0.26 7.00 2.15
N PHE A 6 0.98 6.06 2.76
CA PHE A 6 0.71 4.65 2.61
C PHE A 6 0.37 4.02 3.96
N ALA A 7 -0.56 3.09 3.95
CA ALA A 7 -0.92 2.31 5.13
C ALA A 7 -1.23 0.88 4.72
N ILE A 8 -0.88 -0.06 5.59
CA ILE A 8 -1.36 -1.43 5.51
C ILE A 8 -2.77 -1.46 6.11
N VAL A 9 -3.71 -2.04 5.40
CA VAL A 9 -5.11 -2.18 5.84
C VAL A 9 -5.58 -3.62 5.75
N ASP A 10 -6.42 -4.07 6.68
CA ASP A 10 -7.37 -5.18 6.44
C ASP A 10 -8.72 -4.56 6.08
N ASP A 11 -9.53 -5.19 5.23
CA ASP A 11 -10.93 -4.82 4.90
C ASP A 11 -11.22 -3.30 4.84
N GLN A 12 -11.42 -2.65 6.00
CA GLN A 12 -11.50 -1.19 6.16
C GLN A 12 -10.73 -0.58 7.35
N ARG A 13 -9.84 -1.34 8.01
CA ARG A 13 -9.06 -0.89 9.18
C ARG A 13 -7.60 -0.69 8.82
N ILE A 14 -7.05 0.45 9.24
CA ILE A 14 -5.61 0.70 9.19
C ILE A 14 -4.93 -0.15 10.26
N ILE A 15 -4.01 -1.02 9.82
CA ILE A 15 -3.15 -1.82 10.69
C ILE A 15 -1.95 -0.99 11.12
N GLU A 16 -1.15 -0.52 10.15
CA GLU A 16 0.02 0.33 10.40
C GLU A 16 0.31 1.26 9.21
N PRO A 17 0.88 2.46 9.45
CA PRO A 17 1.45 3.27 8.37
C PRO A 17 2.67 2.58 7.76
N THR A 18 2.86 2.73 6.45
CA THR A 18 4.00 2.13 5.73
C THR A 18 4.60 3.10 4.72
N GLY A 19 5.78 2.76 4.19
CA GLY A 19 6.45 3.53 3.13
C GLY A 19 6.87 4.96 3.54
N GLN A 20 7.32 5.72 2.54
CA GLN A 20 7.61 7.15 2.66
C GLN A 20 6.60 7.94 1.83
N PRO A 21 6.06 9.06 2.32
CA PRO A 21 5.12 9.87 1.55
C PRO A 21 5.73 10.40 0.25
N VAL A 22 4.92 10.50 -0.80
CA VAL A 22 5.33 11.06 -2.10
C VAL A 22 4.35 12.13 -2.56
N GLU A 23 4.80 13.06 -3.40
CA GLU A 23 3.97 14.21 -3.81
C GLU A 23 3.21 13.98 -5.13
N ASP A 24 3.64 13.00 -5.93
CA ASP A 24 3.04 12.67 -7.21
C ASP A 24 2.13 11.43 -7.13
N ARG A 25 0.99 11.48 -7.82
CA ARG A 25 -0.03 10.42 -7.76
C ARG A 25 0.42 9.16 -8.48
N ASP A 26 1.01 9.28 -9.66
CA ASP A 26 1.45 8.13 -10.45
C ASP A 26 2.64 7.45 -9.76
N GLN A 27 3.54 8.25 -9.18
CA GLN A 27 4.59 7.77 -8.29
C GLN A 27 4.00 7.04 -7.09
N ALA A 28 2.94 7.56 -6.45
CA ALA A 28 2.32 6.90 -5.32
C ALA A 28 1.75 5.52 -5.68
N ILE A 29 1.09 5.41 -6.82
CA ILE A 29 0.57 4.13 -7.31
C ILE A 29 1.71 3.15 -7.57
N ALA A 30 2.79 3.58 -8.22
CA ALA A 30 3.96 2.74 -8.47
C ALA A 30 4.63 2.26 -7.17
N VAL A 31 4.75 3.15 -6.18
CA VAL A 31 5.29 2.82 -4.85
C VAL A 31 4.39 1.85 -4.10
N ALA A 32 3.06 2.01 -4.16
CA ALA A 32 2.13 1.09 -3.51
C ALA A 32 2.25 -0.34 -4.05
N LYS A 33 2.36 -0.49 -5.38
CA LYS A 33 2.60 -1.79 -6.03
C LYS A 33 3.90 -2.43 -5.54
N ARG A 34 4.98 -1.65 -5.51
CA ARG A 34 6.29 -2.12 -5.05
C ARG A 34 6.23 -2.54 -3.58
N LEU A 35 5.62 -1.72 -2.72
CA LEU A 35 5.43 -2.02 -1.30
C LEU A 35 4.59 -3.30 -1.10
N ALA A 36 3.55 -3.52 -1.90
CA ALA A 36 2.76 -4.73 -1.82
C ALA A 36 3.59 -5.99 -2.16
N ILE A 37 4.44 -5.93 -3.19
CA ILE A 37 5.39 -7.00 -3.54
C ILE A 37 6.41 -7.20 -2.41
N ASP A 38 7.07 -6.13 -1.96
CA ASP A 38 8.08 -6.19 -0.90
C ASP A 38 7.48 -6.79 0.39
N LEU A 39 6.25 -6.42 0.76
CA LEU A 39 5.55 -6.99 1.91
C LEU A 39 5.17 -8.45 1.69
N ALA A 40 4.73 -8.83 0.49
CA ALA A 40 4.45 -10.21 0.14
C ALA A 40 5.71 -11.10 0.20
N GLU A 41 6.89 -10.54 -0.04
CA GLU A 41 8.15 -11.28 0.01
C GLU A 41 8.79 -11.31 1.40
N THR A 42 8.65 -10.22 2.18
CA THR A 42 9.37 -10.05 3.45
C THR A 42 8.51 -10.28 4.69
N ARG A 43 7.19 -10.12 4.61
CA ARG A 43 6.28 -10.11 5.76
C ARG A 43 5.16 -11.14 5.59
N GLN A 44 5.50 -12.40 5.87
CA GLN A 44 4.57 -13.52 5.81
C GLN A 44 3.33 -13.36 6.72
N GLU A 45 3.39 -12.51 7.74
CA GLU A 45 2.26 -12.23 8.63
C GLU A 45 1.06 -11.58 7.92
N TYR A 46 1.28 -10.91 6.79
CA TYR A 46 0.25 -10.23 6.00
C TYR A 46 -0.28 -11.07 4.84
N LEU A 47 0.39 -12.18 4.51
CA LEU A 47 -0.03 -13.09 3.43
C LEU A 47 -1.21 -13.96 3.84
N GLY A 48 -2.17 -14.10 2.93
CA GLY A 48 -3.40 -14.87 3.10
C GLY A 48 -4.40 -14.25 4.08
N ARG A 49 -4.17 -13.00 4.51
CA ARG A 49 -5.00 -12.32 5.52
C ARG A 49 -5.97 -11.29 4.92
N GLY A 50 -5.96 -11.09 3.61
CA GLY A 50 -6.74 -10.02 2.99
C GLY A 50 -6.15 -8.65 3.35
N CYS A 51 -4.82 -8.55 3.42
CA CYS A 51 -4.13 -7.29 3.69
C CYS A 51 -3.81 -6.55 2.38
N PHE A 52 -3.90 -5.23 2.44
CA PHE A 52 -3.68 -4.35 1.29
C PHE A 52 -2.77 -3.18 1.66
N VAL A 53 -2.06 -2.65 0.67
CA VAL A 53 -1.40 -1.34 0.75
C VAL A 53 -2.35 -0.30 0.16
N SER A 54 -2.82 0.63 1.01
CA SER A 54 -3.67 1.74 0.60
C SER A 54 -2.87 3.02 0.44
N VAL A 55 -3.18 3.77 -0.62
CA VAL A 55 -2.67 5.11 -0.88
C VAL A 55 -3.71 6.12 -0.46
N ILE A 56 -3.35 6.95 0.52
CA ILE A 56 -4.25 7.93 1.14
C ILE A 56 -3.82 9.32 0.66
N GLY A 57 -4.76 10.01 0.01
CA GLY A 57 -4.63 11.39 -0.41
C GLY A 57 -4.68 12.38 0.75
N ASN A 58 -4.35 13.63 0.44
CA ASN A 58 -4.33 14.72 1.41
C ASN A 58 -5.71 15.08 1.99
N ASP A 59 -6.77 14.72 1.28
CA ASP A 59 -8.17 14.83 1.68
C ASP A 59 -8.64 13.65 2.55
N ALA A 60 -7.69 12.83 3.02
CA ALA A 60 -7.91 11.59 3.77
C ALA A 60 -8.73 10.53 2.99
N ARG A 61 -8.82 10.65 1.66
CA ARG A 61 -9.48 9.65 0.82
C ARG A 61 -8.49 8.62 0.31
N GLU A 62 -8.93 7.37 0.27
CA GLU A 62 -8.21 6.32 -0.44
C GLU A 62 -8.31 6.59 -1.95
N ILE A 63 -7.15 6.68 -2.61
CA ILE A 63 -7.08 6.93 -4.05
C ILE A 63 -6.73 5.66 -4.84
N HIS A 64 -6.10 4.70 -4.17
CA HIS A 64 -5.65 3.43 -4.75
C HIS A 64 -5.37 2.42 -3.64
N ARG A 65 -5.52 1.14 -3.96
CA ARG A 65 -5.30 0.02 -3.05
C ARG A 65 -4.74 -1.15 -3.83
N GLU A 66 -3.64 -1.73 -3.34
CA GLU A 66 -3.01 -2.92 -3.90
C GLU A 66 -3.06 -4.08 -2.91
N SER A 67 -3.41 -5.26 -3.42
CA SER A 67 -3.44 -6.49 -2.62
C SER A 67 -2.02 -6.97 -2.35
N ILE A 68 -1.69 -7.26 -1.09
CA ILE A 68 -0.43 -7.92 -0.73
C ILE A 68 -0.51 -9.40 -1.16
N ASP A 69 -1.70 -10.01 -1.08
CA ASP A 69 -1.91 -11.43 -1.39
C ASP A 69 -1.78 -11.77 -2.87
N SER A 70 -2.12 -10.81 -3.73
CA SER A 70 -2.16 -10.97 -5.18
C SER A 70 -1.15 -10.09 -5.91
N ALA A 71 -0.25 -9.43 -5.18
CA ALA A 71 0.83 -8.68 -5.78
C ALA A 71 1.63 -9.63 -6.68
N GLU A 72 1.51 -9.46 -7.99
CA GLU A 72 2.26 -10.27 -8.94
C GLU A 72 3.74 -10.09 -8.62
N LYS A 73 4.39 -11.18 -8.17
CA LYS A 73 5.84 -11.22 -8.05
C LYS A 73 6.38 -10.90 -9.43
N SER A 74 6.90 -9.69 -9.58
CA SER A 74 7.60 -9.29 -10.78
C SER A 74 8.83 -10.20 -10.86
N SER A 75 8.69 -11.27 -11.65
CA SER A 75 9.71 -12.30 -11.86
C SER A 75 10.77 -11.79 -12.84
#